data_AF-A0A3C0FEF5-F1
#
_entry.id   AF-A0A3C0FEF5-F1
#
_cell.length_a   1.000
_cell.length_b   1.000
_cell.length_c   1.000
_cell.angle_alpha   90.00
_cell.angle_beta   90.00
_cell.angle_gamma   90.00
#
_symmetry.space_group_name_H-M   'P 1'
#
loop_
_entity.id
_entity.type
_entity.pdbx_description
1 polymer ?
#
loop_
_entity_poly.entity_id
_entity_poly.type
_entity_poly.pdbx_seq_one_letter_code
_entity_poly.pdbx_strand_id
1 'polypeptide(L)' 'KGKPNRFEFIYTPQHGSWLNLIEIFFSKMTRAFLRSLRVTSKTELAQRIESYLNEVNAAPVVFKWKYKLEEVMV' A
#
# COMPACT_ATOMS: atom_id res chain seq x y z
N LYS A 1 -29.91 5.48 -7.66
CA LYS A 1 -29.57 5.10 -9.05
C LYS A 1 -28.06 4.96 -9.18
N GLY A 2 -27.52 3.75 -9.32
CA GLY A 2 -26.08 3.55 -9.52
C GLY A 2 -25.69 3.89 -10.95
N LYS A 3 -24.58 4.61 -11.15
CA LYS A 3 -23.99 4.82 -12.47
C LYS A 3 -23.22 3.54 -12.85
N PRO A 4 -23.66 2.76 -13.85
CA PRO A 4 -22.88 1.62 -14.33
C PRO A 4 -21.53 2.11 -14.88
N ASN A 5 -20.50 1.26 -14.85
CA ASN A 5 -19.15 1.55 -15.34
C ASN A 5 -18.42 2.72 -14.63
N ARG A 6 -18.66 2.93 -13.34
CA ARG A 6 -17.88 3.91 -12.53
C ARG A 6 -16.43 3.50 -12.33
N PHE A 7 -16.14 2.20 -12.40
CA PHE A 7 -14.83 1.64 -12.08
C PHE A 7 -14.31 0.83 -13.26
N GLU A 8 -13.03 1.03 -13.53
CA GLU A 8 -12.24 0.19 -14.41
C GLU A 8 -11.33 -0.69 -13.54
N PHE A 9 -11.39 -2.00 -13.76
CA PHE A 9 -10.55 -2.95 -13.04
C PHE A 9 -9.26 -3.15 -13.82
N ILE A 10 -8.14 -2.78 -13.21
CA ILE A 10 -6.81 -3.03 -13.75
C ILE A 10 -6.22 -4.22 -13.00
N TYR A 11 -5.88 -5.27 -13.75
CA TYR A 11 -5.21 -6.46 -13.22
C TYR A 11 -3.72 -6.37 -13.51
N THR A 12 -2.90 -6.50 -12.48
CA THR A 12 -1.44 -6.64 -12.67
C THR A 12 -1.13 -7.98 -13.35
N PRO A 13 -0.11 -8.04 -14.23
CA PRO A 13 0.34 -9.31 -14.81
C PRO A 13 0.66 -10.35 -13.73
N GLN A 14 0.49 -11.63 -14.03
CA GLN A 14 0.68 -12.74 -13.07
C GLN A 14 2.04 -12.73 -12.36
N HIS A 15 3.09 -12.24 -13.03
CA HIS A 15 4.45 -12.11 -12.48
C HIS A 15 4.87 -10.65 -12.25
N GLY A 16 3.91 -9.72 -12.29
CA GLY A 16 4.09 -8.28 -12.15
C GLY A 16 3.80 -7.75 -10.76
N SER A 17 3.95 -8.56 -9.71
CA SER A 17 3.64 -8.17 -8.33
C SER A 17 4.47 -6.96 -7.86
N TRP A 18 5.65 -6.75 -8.45
CA TRP A 18 6.49 -5.57 -8.24
C TRP A 18 5.85 -4.25 -8.71
N LEU A 19 4.83 -4.29 -9.58
CA LEU A 19 4.02 -3.12 -9.96
C LEU A 19 2.95 -2.79 -8.90
N ASN A 20 2.70 -3.71 -7.97
CA ASN A 20 1.68 -3.52 -6.96
C ASN A 20 2.21 -2.70 -5.78
N LEU A 21 1.91 -1.41 -5.76
CA LEU A 21 2.32 -0.48 -4.70
C LEU A 21 1.92 -0.94 -3.30
N ILE A 22 0.81 -1.67 -3.16
CA ILE A 22 0.34 -2.14 -1.86
C ILE A 22 1.31 -3.17 -1.24
N GLU A 23 1.96 -3.99 -2.05
CA GLU A 23 2.94 -4.97 -1.57
C GLU A 23 4.16 -4.28 -0.99
N ILE A 24 4.60 -3.19 -1.63
CA ILE A 24 5.70 -2.36 -1.14
C ILE A 24 5.31 -1.69 0.18
N PHE A 25 4.09 -1.18 0.27
CA PHE A 25 3.56 -0.60 1.49
C PHE A 25 3.57 -1.62 2.65
N PHE A 26 3.04 -2.83 2.44
CA PHE A 26 3.05 -3.89 3.46
C PHE A 26 4.45 -4.33 3.85
N SER A 27 5.37 -4.40 2.88
CA SER A 27 6.78 -4.70 3.10
C SER A 27 7.43 -3.66 4.04
N LYS A 28 7.13 -2.37 3.85
CA LYS A 28 7.59 -1.28 4.73
C LYS A 28 6.94 -1.36 6.11
N MET A 29 5.61 -1.49 6.18
CA MET A 29 4.87 -1.61 7.44
C MET A 29 5.37 -2.78 8.29
N THR A 30 5.67 -3.92 7.64
CA THR A 30 6.23 -5.09 8.31
C THR A 30 7.56 -4.78 8.99
N ARG A 31 8.48 -4.11 8.27
CA ARG A 31 9.82 -3.80 8.79
C ARG A 31 9.83 -2.68 9.82
N ALA A 32 9.07 -1.62 9.58
CA ALA A 32 9.13 -0.39 10.38
C ALA A 32 8.23 -0.43 11.63
N PHE A 33 7.12 -1.17 11.57
CA PHE A 33 6.09 -1.12 12.60
C PHE A 33 5.78 -2.50 13.17
N LEU A 34 5.34 -3.45 12.33
CA LEU A 34 4.84 -4.74 12.83
C LEU A 34 5.93 -5.59 13.51
N ARG A 35 7.17 -5.54 13.03
CA ARG A 35 8.29 -6.31 13.60
C ARG A 35 8.51 -6.06 15.10
N SER A 36 8.35 -4.81 15.53
CA SER A 36 8.51 -4.40 16.94
C SER A 36 7.19 -4.28 17.70
N LEU A 37 6.05 -4.42 17.02
CA LEU A 37 4.74 -4.27 17.66
C LEU A 37 4.52 -5.36 18.73
N ARG A 38 4.02 -4.95 19.89
CA ARG A 38 3.58 -5.82 20.98
C ARG A 38 2.22 -5.31 21.43
N VAL A 39 1.24 -6.20 21.48
CA VAL A 39 -0.15 -5.91 21.84
C VAL A 39 -0.73 -7.10 22.59
N THR A 40 -1.74 -6.84 23.41
CA THR A 40 -2.39 -7.84 24.28
C THR A 40 -3.78 -8.22 23.82
N SER A 41 -4.35 -7.51 22.83
CA SER A 41 -5.68 -7.77 22.30
C SER A 41 -5.81 -7.43 20.81
N LYS A 42 -6.84 -7.99 20.16
CA LYS A 42 -7.19 -7.66 18.77
C LYS A 42 -7.64 -6.20 18.61
N THR A 43 -8.32 -5.66 19.61
CA THR A 43 -8.76 -4.26 19.62
C THR A 43 -7.57 -3.32 19.63
N GLU A 44 -6.57 -3.59 20.49
CA GLU A 44 -5.32 -2.82 20.52
C GLU A 44 -4.57 -2.93 19.19
N LEU A 45 -4.49 -4.13 18.59
CA LEU A 45 -3.89 -4.31 17.27
C LEU A 45 -4.54 -3.41 16.20
N ALA A 46 -5.88 -3.40 16.13
CA ALA A 46 -6.61 -2.57 15.19
C ALA A 46 -6.33 -1.08 15.41
N GLN A 47 -6.40 -0.61 16.65
CA GLN A 47 -6.10 0.79 17.00
C GLN A 47 -4.68 1.22 16.61
N ARG A 48 -3.69 0.34 16.84
CA ARG A 48 -2.29 0.60 16.49
C ARG A 48 -2.08 0.64 14.98
N ILE A 49 -2.76 -0.22 14.22
CA ILE A 49 -2.74 -0.21 12.75
C ILE A 49 -3.35 1.09 12.23
N GLU A 50 -4.53 1.49 12.70
CA GLU A 50 -5.18 2.75 12.32
C GLU A 50 -4.29 3.97 12.61
N SER A 51 -3.63 3.98 13.77
CA SER A 51 -2.69 5.04 14.14
C SER A 51 -1.50 5.11 13.16
N TYR A 52 -0.91 3.97 12.83
CA TYR A 52 0.16 3.90 11.81
C TYR A 52 -0.33 4.40 10.44
N LEU A 53 -1.55 4.05 10.02
CA LEU A 53 -2.13 4.55 8.77
C LEU A 53 -2.30 6.07 8.79
N ASN A 54 -2.79 6.63 9.90
CA ASN A 54 -2.93 8.08 10.06
C ASN A 54 -1.57 8.80 9.98
N GLU A 55 -0.53 8.26 10.62
CA GLU A 55 0.83 8.82 10.57
C GLU A 55 1.40 8.80 9.14
N VAL A 56 1.26 7.69 8.41
CA VAL A 56 1.73 7.59 7.02
C VAL A 56 0.94 8.54 6.11
N ASN A 57 -0.36 8.69 6.32
CA ASN A 57 -1.21 9.58 5.53
C ASN A 57 -0.94 11.07 5.82
N ALA A 58 -0.51 11.41 7.04
CA ALA A 58 -0.17 12.79 7.41
C ALA A 58 1.11 13.30 6.71
N ALA A 59 2.03 12.40 6.36
CA ALA A 59 3.28 12.71 5.68
C ALA A 59 3.56 11.70 4.55
N PRO A 60 2.78 11.73 3.45
CA PRO A 60 2.90 10.73 2.40
C PRO A 60 4.23 10.85 1.67
N VAL A 61 4.92 9.72 1.50
CA VAL A 61 6.17 9.66 0.75
C VAL A 61 5.87 9.23 -0.68
N VAL A 62 6.20 10.11 -1.64
CA VAL A 62 6.07 9.79 -3.08
C VAL A 62 6.91 8.57 -3.42
N PHE A 63 6.27 7.54 -3.97
CA PHE A 63 6.98 6.34 -4.42
C PHE A 63 7.81 6.66 -5.66
N LYS A 64 9.12 6.41 -5.59
CA LYS A 64 10.03 6.55 -6.72
C LYS A 64 10.21 5.21 -7.40
N TRP A 65 9.67 5.08 -8.60
CA TRP A 65 9.88 3.90 -9.45
C TRP A 65 11.34 3.80 -9.84
N LYS A 66 11.93 2.62 -9.69
CA LYS A 66 13.28 2.32 -10.21
C LYS A 66 13.25 1.96 -11.69
N TYR A 67 12.10 1.46 -12.16
CA TYR A 67 11.90 1.14 -13.57
C TYR A 67 11.61 2.43 -14.33
N LYS A 68 12.36 2.68 -15.40
CA LYS A 68 12.20 3.87 -16.23
C LYS A 68 10.94 3.73 -17.08
N LEU A 69 9.85 4.32 -16.60
CA LEU A 69 8.63 4.47 -17.39
C LEU A 69 8.82 5.42 -18.57
N GLU A 70 9.87 6.24 -18.54
CA GLU A 70 10.26 7.22 -19.56
C GLU A 70 10.60 6.59 -20.93
N GLU A 71 10.91 5.29 -20.97
CA GLU A 71 11.23 4.56 -22.20
C GLU A 71 10.00 3.83 -22.79
N VAL A 72 8.85 3.89 -22.12
CA VAL A 72 7.60 3.35 -22.63
C VAL A 72 6.94 4.42 -23.51
N MET A 73 7.31 4.44 -24.79
CA MET A 73 6.49 5.14 -25.78
C MET A 73 5.16 4.38 -25.92
N VAL A 74 4.06 5.01 -25.54
CA VAL A 74 2.70 4.58 -25.89
C VAL A 74 2.40 5.04 -27.31
#